data_AF-A0A3D2US82-F1
#
_entry.id   AF-A0A3D2US82-F1
#
_cell.length_a   1.000
_cell.length_b   1.000
_cell.length_c   1.000
_cell.angle_alpha   90.00
_cell.angle_beta   90.00
_cell.angle_gamma   90.00
#
_symmetry.space_group_name_H-M   'P 1'
#
loop_
_entity.id
_entity.type
_entity.pdbx_description
1 polymer ?
#
loop_
_entity_poly.entity_id
_entity_poly.type
_entity_poly.pdbx_seq_one_letter_code
_entity_poly.pdbx_strand_id
1 'polypeptide(L)' 'NWWDLFAGTGAIGIEALSRGAKFVRFTDLNRLPIETIKENVSHCKFDSQSEIKRGDAFN' A
#
# COMPACT_ATOMS: atom_id res chain seq x y z
N ASN A 1 -8.09 -10.64 -1.57
CA ASN A 1 -7.91 -9.24 -1.10
C ASN A 1 -6.81 -9.20 -0.09
N TRP A 2 -5.76 -8.45 -0.38
CA TRP A 2 -4.62 -8.24 0.52
C TRP A 2 -4.77 -6.89 1.23
N TRP A 3 -4.37 -6.84 2.50
CA TRP A 3 -4.37 -5.60 3.28
C TRP A 3 -3.08 -5.50 4.09
N ASP A 4 -2.32 -4.44 3.82
CA ASP A 4 -1.12 -4.05 4.55
C ASP A 4 -1.48 -2.96 5.57
N LEU A 5 -1.65 -3.32 6.84
CA LEU A 5 -2.27 -2.50 7.90
C LEU A 5 -1.31 -1.49 8.56
N PHE A 6 -0.01 -1.71 8.45
CA PHE A 6 1.05 -0.86 8.99
C PHE A 6 2.11 -0.67 7.90
N ALA A 7 1.65 -0.16 6.76
CA ALA A 7 2.30 -0.35 5.49
C ALA A 7 3.71 0.25 5.42
N GLY A 8 4.03 1.28 6.21
CA GLY A 8 5.36 1.89 6.21
C GLY A 8 5.75 2.36 4.81
N THR A 9 6.69 1.68 4.16
CA THR A 9 7.09 1.99 2.76
C THR A 9 6.24 1.29 1.70
N GLY A 10 5.33 0.39 2.09
CA GLY A 10 4.50 -0.43 1.21
C GLY A 10 5.19 -1.66 0.63
N ALA A 11 6.39 -2.02 1.13
CA ALA A 11 7.19 -3.10 0.55
C ALA A 11 6.46 -4.45 0.46
N ILE A 12 5.74 -4.84 1.52
CA ILE A 12 5.03 -6.13 1.56
C ILE A 12 3.86 -6.14 0.58
N GLY A 13 3.03 -5.09 0.57
CA GLY A 13 1.95 -5.00 -0.40
C GLY A 13 2.43 -4.94 -1.86
N ILE A 14 3.52 -4.23 -2.15
CA ILE A 14 4.10 -4.19 -3.50
C ILE A 14 4.63 -5.57 -3.91
N GLU A 15 5.26 -6.30 -2.97
CA GLU A 15 5.71 -7.68 -3.23
C GLU A 15 4.54 -8.64 -3.45
N ALA A 16 3.40 -8.42 -2.78
CA ALA A 16 2.20 -9.18 -3.07
C ALA A 16 1.69 -8.91 -4.50
N LEU A 17 1.69 -7.65 -4.95
CA LEU A 17 1.29 -7.26 -6.31
C LEU A 17 2.24 -7.87 -7.35
N SER A 18 3.55 -7.83 -7.14
CA SER A 18 4.54 -8.42 -8.04
C SER A 18 4.37 -9.94 -8.21
N ARG A 19 3.83 -10.61 -7.18
CA ARG A 19 3.52 -12.04 -7.17
C ARG A 19 2.10 -12.39 -7.64
N GLY A 20 1.37 -11.43 -8.19
CA GLY A 20 0.07 -11.66 -8.80
C GLY A 20 -1.13 -11.45 -7.87
N ALA A 21 -0.95 -10.78 -6.73
CA ALA A 21 -2.12 -10.26 -6.02
C ALA A 21 -2.90 -9.32 -6.95
N LYS A 22 -4.21 -9.57 -7.09
CA LYS A 22 -5.06 -8.76 -7.97
C LYS A 22 -5.21 -7.32 -7.46
N PHE A 23 -5.19 -7.16 -6.14
CA PHE A 23 -5.40 -5.88 -5.48
C PHE A 23 -4.82 -5.88 -4.06
N VAL A 24 -4.24 -4.76 -3.64
CA VAL A 24 -3.74 -4.52 -2.28
C VAL A 24 -4.26 -3.19 -1.73
N ARG A 25 -4.76 -3.22 -0.50
CA ARG A 25 -5.01 -2.01 0.29
C ARG A 25 -3.83 -1.76 1.22
N PHE A 26 -3.32 -0.53 1.22
CA PHE A 26 -2.29 -0.05 2.12
C PHE A 26 -2.93 0.87 3.16
N THR A 27 -2.56 0.71 4.42
CA THR A 27 -2.99 1.56 5.53
C THR A 27 -1.80 1.92 6.42
N ASP A 28 -1.71 3.20 6.74
CA ASP A 28 -0.78 3.71 7.73
C ASP A 28 -1.37 4.97 8.38
N LEU A 29 -1.01 5.22 9.64
CA LEU A 29 -1.49 6.37 10.39
C LEU A 29 -0.73 7.65 9.99
N ASN A 30 0.54 7.50 9.65
CA ASN A 30 1.47 8.61 9.46
C ASN A 30 1.46 9.10 8.01
N ARG A 31 1.58 10.43 7.85
CA ARG A 31 1.57 11.06 6.52
C ARG A 31 2.75 10.64 5.65
N LEU A 32 3.95 10.54 6.22
CA LEU A 32 5.17 10.22 5.48
C LEU A 32 5.10 8.82 4.82
N PRO A 33 4.77 7.73 5.56
CA PRO A 33 4.46 6.43 4.96
C PRO A 33 3.46 6.49 3.82
N ILE A 34 2.36 7.23 3.99
CA ILE A 34 1.34 7.37 2.95
C ILE A 34 1.89 8.01 1.66
N GLU A 35 2.74 9.04 1.78
CA GLU A 35 3.40 9.67 0.62
C GLU A 35 4.39 8.68 -0.03
N THR A 36 5.21 8.00 0.78
CA THR A 36 6.16 6.98 0.29
C THR A 36 5.45 5.82 -0.42
N ILE A 37 4.33 5.32 0.09
CA ILE A 37 3.56 4.25 -0.54
C ILE A 37 3.02 4.73 -1.89
N LYS A 38 2.51 5.97 -1.99
CA LYS A 38 2.02 6.53 -3.26
C LYS A 38 3.12 6.60 -4.31
N GLU A 39 4.30 7.09 -3.92
CA GLU A 39 5.46 7.15 -4.81
C GLU A 39 5.85 5.75 -5.28
N ASN A 40 6.01 4.80 -4.35
CA ASN A 40 6.43 3.44 -4.69
C ASN A 40 5.40 2.69 -5.55
N VAL A 41 4.10 2.80 -5.24
CA VAL A 41 3.04 2.20 -6.05
C VAL A 41 3.05 2.76 -7.48
N SER A 42 3.20 4.07 -7.64
CA SER A 42 3.30 4.74 -8.95
C SER A 42 4.56 4.32 -9.71
N HIS A 43 5.72 4.31 -9.04
CA HIS A 43 6.99 3.85 -9.61
C HIS A 43 6.92 2.39 -10.09
N CYS A 44 6.20 1.54 -9.36
CA CYS A 44 5.98 0.14 -9.73
C CYS A 44 4.79 -0.08 -10.68
N LYS A 45 4.06 0.98 -11.06
CA LYS A 45 2.90 0.95 -11.97
C LYS A 45 1.74 0.10 -11.46
N PHE A 46 1.49 0.12 -10.15
CA PHE A 46 0.42 -0.63 -9.51
C PHE A 46 -0.78 0.24 -9.09
N ASP A 47 -0.91 1.47 -9.60
CA ASP A 47 -1.96 2.41 -9.21
C ASP A 47 -3.38 1.84 -9.36
N SER A 48 -3.65 1.14 -10.46
CA SER A 48 -4.97 0.54 -10.74
C SER A 48 -5.27 -0.70 -9.88
N GLN A 49 -4.27 -1.25 -9.20
CA GLN A 49 -4.36 -2.44 -8.36
C GLN A 49 -4.18 -2.11 -6.87
N SER A 50 -4.17 -0.82 -6.52
CA SER A 50 -3.85 -0.39 -5.16
C SER A 50 -4.85 0.62 -4.63
N GLU A 51 -5.10 0.58 -3.32
CA GLU A 51 -5.76 1.65 -2.60
C GLU A 51 -4.91 2.03 -1.39
N ILE A 52 -4.69 3.33 -1.19
CA ILE A 52 -3.84 3.85 -0.13
C ILE A 52 -4.70 4.70 0.80
N LYS A 53 -4.92 4.22 2.03
CA LYS A 53 -5.76 4.87 3.03
C LYS A 53 -4.90 5.33 4.20
N ARG A 54 -4.93 6.63 4.51
CA ARG A 54 -4.41 7.11 5.80
C ARG A 54 -5.44 6.83 6.89
N GLY A 55 -5.06 6.15 7.94
CA GLY A 55 -5.97 5.81 9.03
C GLY A 55 -5.31 5.00 10.13
N ASP A 56 -6.00 4.92 11.25
CA ASP A 56 -5.66 3.95 12.29
C ASP A 56 -6.04 2.55 11.80
N ALA A 57 -5.15 1.58 11.98
CA ALA A 57 -5.38 0.20 11.58
C ALA A 57 -6.51 -0.49 12.36
N PHE A 58 -6.83 0.02 13.54
CA PHE A 58 -7.86 -0.55 14.42
C PHE A 58 -9.24 0.12 14.28
N ASN A 59 -9.36 1.17 13.45
CA ASN A 59 -10.61 1.90 13.17
C ASN A 59 -11.11 1.69 11.74
#